data_AF-A0A259IIU9-F1
#
_entry.id   AF-A0A259IIU9-F1
#
_cell.length_a   1.000
_cell.length_b   1.000
_cell.length_c   1.000
_cell.angle_alpha   90.00
_cell.angle_beta   90.00
_cell.angle_gamma   90.00
#
_symmetry.space_group_name_H-M   'P 1'
#
loop_
_entity.id
_entity.type
_entity.pdbx_description
1 polymer ?
#
loop_
_entity_poly.entity_id
_entity_poly.type
_entity_poly.pdbx_seq_one_letter_code
_entity_poly.pdbx_strand_id
1 'polypeptide(L)'
;MTSLHDRHIKPLILAGLNGENWRLKDYESRGGYQQLRRIINDKVAPDAIIAELKASSLRGRGGAGFPTGLKWSFMPRQFPGQKYLVCNSDEGEPGTFKDRDIMRYNPHALIEGMIIGAYTMGITVGYNYIHGEIWEVYSRFEEALEEARAAGYLGDKIMGSDFNFQLHAAPGWGAYICGEETALLESLEGKKGQPRFKPPFPASFGLYGKPTTINNTETFAAVPFIMAIGGPAYLELGKPNNGGTKIFSISGDVTYPGNYEIPLGTPFAELLKLAGGMRDGIPLKAVIPGGSSSPVIPGAEMMTLTMDYDSIAKAGSMLGSGAVIVMNETRCMVRALERLSYFYHEESCGQCTPCREGTGWLWRIVSRIEHGEGRPEDLDLLNDVAANIQGRTICALGDAAAMPVRGMLKHYMDEFAYHVEHKRCLDSAKPL
;
A
#
# COMPACT_ATOMS: atom_id res chain seq x y z
N MET A 1 -1.38 12.12 -12.74
CA MET A 1 -0.68 11.86 -11.46
C MET A 1 0.49 10.94 -11.75
N THR A 2 1.71 11.39 -11.47
CA THR A 2 2.95 10.65 -11.70
C THR A 2 3.98 11.05 -10.65
N SER A 3 5.03 10.25 -10.48
CA SER A 3 6.23 10.60 -9.73
C SER A 3 7.26 11.45 -10.49
N LEU A 4 7.07 11.69 -11.79
CA LEU A 4 8.08 12.36 -12.64
C LEU A 4 8.08 13.88 -12.44
N HIS A 5 8.67 14.32 -11.34
CA HIS A 5 8.91 15.73 -10.98
C HIS A 5 10.00 15.81 -9.90
N ASP A 6 10.50 17.00 -9.61
CA ASP A 6 11.60 17.25 -8.67
C ASP A 6 11.18 17.49 -7.21
N ARG A 7 9.88 17.41 -6.90
CA ARG A 7 9.30 17.77 -5.59
C ARG A 7 9.38 16.67 -4.53
N HIS A 8 10.43 15.86 -4.57
CA HIS A 8 10.71 14.85 -3.56
C HIS A 8 11.59 15.42 -2.44
N ILE A 9 11.62 14.77 -1.28
CA ILE A 9 12.57 15.10 -0.21
C ILE A 9 13.47 13.88 -0.01
N LYS A 10 14.76 14.03 -0.33
CA LYS A 10 15.77 12.96 -0.20
C LYS A 10 15.28 11.61 -0.79
N PRO A 11 14.79 11.56 -2.04
CA PRO A 11 14.31 10.32 -2.63
C PRO A 11 15.42 9.27 -2.73
N LEU A 12 15.04 7.99 -2.63
CA LEU A 12 15.91 6.84 -2.88
C LEU A 12 15.37 6.05 -4.08
N ILE A 13 14.12 5.57 -4.00
CA ILE A 13 13.52 4.71 -5.03
C ILE A 13 13.21 5.50 -6.30
N LEU A 14 12.74 6.73 -6.16
CA LEU A 14 12.36 7.62 -7.25
C LEU A 14 13.51 8.54 -7.70
N ALA A 15 14.69 8.42 -7.09
CA ALA A 15 15.82 9.30 -7.38
C ALA A 15 16.33 9.15 -8.83
N GLY A 16 16.42 10.28 -9.53
CA GLY A 16 17.00 10.35 -10.87
C GLY A 16 16.15 9.70 -11.97
N LEU A 17 14.88 9.39 -11.73
CA LEU A 17 13.97 8.86 -12.75
C LEU A 17 13.44 9.97 -13.66
N ASN A 18 13.44 9.73 -14.98
CA ASN A 18 12.90 10.66 -15.97
C ASN A 18 11.75 10.07 -16.81
N GLY A 19 11.37 8.81 -16.53
CA GLY A 19 10.28 8.10 -17.21
C GLY A 19 10.76 7.19 -18.36
N GLU A 20 11.92 7.46 -18.93
CA GLU A 20 12.51 6.71 -20.04
C GLU A 20 13.67 5.82 -19.59
N ASN A 21 14.33 6.18 -18.50
CA ASN A 21 15.53 5.55 -17.98
C ASN A 21 15.28 4.34 -17.06
N TRP A 22 14.30 3.50 -17.40
CA TRP A 22 13.88 2.36 -16.58
C TRP A 22 14.59 1.04 -16.96
N ARG A 23 15.28 1.01 -18.10
CA ARG A 23 15.98 -0.16 -18.65
C ARG A 23 17.14 -0.59 -17.77
N LEU A 24 17.59 -1.83 -17.93
CA LEU A 24 18.69 -2.40 -17.16
C LEU A 24 19.93 -1.51 -17.10
N LYS A 25 20.44 -1.06 -18.25
CA LYS A 25 21.66 -0.23 -18.33
C LYS A 25 21.53 1.08 -17.55
N ASP A 26 20.34 1.70 -17.62
CA ASP A 26 20.06 2.93 -16.90
C ASP A 26 20.02 2.68 -15.39
N TYR A 27 19.40 1.58 -14.96
CA TYR A 27 19.40 1.19 -13.55
C TYR A 27 20.83 0.94 -13.04
N GLU A 28 21.66 0.19 -13.78
CA GLU A 28 23.07 -0.05 -13.45
C GLU A 28 23.88 1.26 -13.34
N SER A 29 23.64 2.22 -14.26
CA SER A 29 24.30 3.53 -14.23
C SER A 29 23.98 4.34 -12.97
N ARG A 30 22.83 4.10 -12.35
CA ARG A 30 22.40 4.70 -11.07
C ARG A 30 22.84 3.88 -9.85
N GLY A 31 23.68 2.87 -10.05
CA GLY A 31 24.18 1.98 -8.99
C GLY A 31 23.34 0.73 -8.75
N GLY A 32 22.37 0.45 -9.62
CA GLY A 32 21.57 -0.77 -9.57
C GLY A 32 22.40 -2.05 -9.67
N TYR A 33 21.93 -3.11 -9.01
CA TYR A 33 22.58 -4.42 -8.88
C TYR A 33 23.94 -4.43 -8.15
N GLN A 34 24.51 -3.28 -7.77
CA GLN A 34 25.78 -3.26 -7.03
C GLN A 34 25.68 -3.99 -5.68
N GLN A 35 24.55 -3.86 -4.99
CA GLN A 35 24.34 -4.53 -3.70
C GLN A 35 24.11 -6.03 -3.87
N LEU A 36 23.36 -6.44 -4.90
CA LEU A 36 23.30 -7.86 -5.26
C LEU A 36 24.69 -8.43 -5.54
N ARG A 37 25.50 -7.74 -6.35
CA ARG A 37 26.87 -8.19 -6.68
C ARG A 37 27.74 -8.35 -5.44
N ARG A 38 27.71 -7.37 -4.54
CA ARG A 38 28.41 -7.43 -3.24
C ARG A 38 27.94 -8.62 -2.41
N ILE A 39 26.63 -8.78 -2.23
CA ILE A 39 26.03 -9.85 -1.42
C ILE A 39 26.47 -11.23 -1.91
N ILE A 40 26.43 -11.46 -3.22
CA ILE A 40 26.79 -12.74 -3.83
C ILE A 40 28.30 -12.99 -3.75
N ASN A 41 29.13 -12.01 -4.15
CA ASN A 41 30.59 -12.17 -4.20
C ASN A 41 31.20 -12.33 -2.80
N ASP A 42 30.75 -11.52 -1.83
CA ASP A 42 31.27 -11.54 -0.47
C ASP A 42 30.61 -12.65 0.39
N LYS A 43 29.62 -13.36 -0.19
CA LYS A 43 28.82 -14.40 0.50
C LYS A 43 28.24 -13.88 1.82
N VAL A 44 27.64 -12.69 1.77
CA VAL A 44 27.11 -12.00 2.95
C VAL A 44 26.10 -12.91 3.65
N ALA A 45 26.32 -13.19 4.94
CA ALA A 45 25.44 -14.07 5.69
C ALA A 45 23.99 -13.52 5.71
N PRO A 46 22.96 -14.36 5.49
CA PRO A 46 21.56 -13.94 5.58
C PRO A 46 21.19 -13.26 6.91
N ASP A 47 21.81 -13.66 8.02
CA ASP A 47 21.63 -13.01 9.32
C ASP A 47 22.06 -11.54 9.33
N ALA A 48 23.14 -11.20 8.62
CA ALA A 48 23.60 -9.83 8.50
C ALA A 48 22.59 -8.97 7.73
N ILE A 49 22.01 -9.49 6.64
CA ILE A 49 20.98 -8.80 5.87
C ILE A 49 19.73 -8.57 6.72
N ILE A 50 19.28 -9.58 7.48
CA ILE A 50 18.15 -9.45 8.40
C ILE A 50 18.44 -8.43 9.50
N ALA A 51 19.64 -8.46 10.08
CA ALA A 51 20.06 -7.50 11.11
C ALA A 51 20.04 -6.07 10.57
N GLU A 52 20.52 -5.86 9.35
CA GLU A 52 20.51 -4.56 8.68
C GLU A 52 19.08 -4.06 8.43
N LEU A 53 18.19 -4.94 7.96
CA LEU A 53 16.76 -4.61 7.80
C LEU A 53 16.06 -4.31 9.13
N LYS A 54 16.43 -5.00 10.22
CA LYS A 54 15.93 -4.67 11.56
C LYS A 54 16.45 -3.31 12.03
N ALA A 55 17.73 -3.02 11.84
CA ALA A 55 18.33 -1.73 12.17
C ALA A 55 17.70 -0.57 11.37
N SER A 56 17.34 -0.81 10.12
CA SER A 56 16.64 0.17 9.26
C SER A 56 15.25 0.56 9.76
N SER A 57 14.64 -0.25 10.63
CA SER A 57 13.23 -0.13 11.03
C SER A 57 12.28 -0.04 9.83
N LEU A 58 12.60 -0.70 8.71
CA LEU A 58 11.70 -0.80 7.56
C LEU A 58 10.41 -1.51 7.97
N ARG A 59 9.30 -0.79 7.88
CA ARG A 59 7.94 -1.32 8.05
C ARG A 59 7.32 -1.60 6.69
N GLY A 60 6.51 -2.65 6.60
CA GLY A 60 5.84 -3.05 5.38
C GLY A 60 4.99 -1.91 4.79
N ARG A 61 5.17 -1.64 3.50
CA ARG A 61 4.63 -0.46 2.81
C ARG A 61 3.25 -0.67 2.16
N GLY A 62 2.69 -1.87 2.25
CA GLY A 62 1.37 -2.22 1.71
C GLY A 62 0.20 -2.02 2.66
N GLY A 63 0.33 -1.20 3.72
CA GLY A 63 -0.77 -0.88 4.65
C GLY A 63 -0.66 -1.50 6.04
N ALA A 64 -0.18 -2.74 6.17
CA ALA A 64 -0.09 -3.40 7.49
C ALA A 64 0.99 -2.84 8.42
N GLY A 65 2.06 -2.24 7.87
CA GLY A 65 3.13 -1.64 8.66
C GLY A 65 3.93 -2.64 9.53
N PHE A 66 3.93 -3.94 9.23
CA PHE A 66 4.68 -4.94 10.01
C PHE A 66 6.20 -4.80 9.77
N PRO A 67 7.09 -4.91 10.79
CA PRO A 67 8.54 -4.79 10.60
C PRO A 67 9.10 -5.88 9.67
N THR A 68 9.67 -5.48 8.53
CA THR A 68 10.08 -6.38 7.44
C THR A 68 11.21 -7.32 7.87
N GLY A 69 12.24 -6.81 8.56
CA GLY A 69 13.33 -7.64 9.07
C GLY A 69 12.86 -8.70 10.07
N LEU A 70 11.83 -8.40 10.87
CA LEU A 70 11.20 -9.41 11.73
C LEU A 70 10.39 -10.42 10.90
N LYS A 71 9.61 -9.96 9.92
CA LYS A 71 8.83 -10.82 9.01
C LYS A 71 9.72 -11.86 8.33
N TRP A 72 10.85 -11.44 7.79
CA TRP A 72 11.78 -12.34 7.09
C TRP A 72 12.45 -13.34 8.04
N SER A 73 12.63 -12.97 9.31
CA SER A 73 13.17 -13.89 10.32
C SER A 73 12.21 -15.02 10.72
N PHE A 74 10.93 -14.93 10.38
CA PHE A 74 9.96 -16.02 10.59
C PHE A 74 10.03 -17.11 9.53
N MET A 75 10.73 -16.89 8.40
CA MET A 75 10.82 -17.91 7.37
C MET A 75 11.70 -19.09 7.83
N PRO A 76 11.21 -20.33 7.70
CA PRO A 76 11.93 -21.49 8.20
C PRO A 76 13.16 -21.78 7.33
N ARG A 77 14.34 -21.45 7.85
CA ARG A 77 15.61 -21.61 7.12
C ARG A 77 15.90 -23.05 6.72
N GLN A 78 15.71 -23.97 7.66
CA GLN A 78 16.00 -25.39 7.51
C GLN A 78 14.81 -26.21 6.98
N PHE A 79 13.77 -25.55 6.44
CA PHE A 79 12.64 -26.28 5.88
C PHE A 79 13.09 -27.13 4.69
N PRO A 80 12.85 -28.46 4.71
CA PRO A 80 13.20 -29.31 3.58
C PRO A 80 12.24 -29.02 2.41
N GLY A 81 12.81 -28.70 1.26
CA GLY A 81 12.06 -28.48 0.02
C GLY A 81 11.75 -27.01 -0.27
N GLN A 82 10.71 -26.79 -1.08
CA GLN A 82 10.44 -25.48 -1.67
C GLN A 82 9.83 -24.49 -0.68
N LYS A 83 10.21 -23.23 -0.83
CA LYS A 83 9.62 -22.04 -0.22
C LYS A 83 9.29 -21.05 -1.35
N TYR A 84 8.35 -20.14 -1.12
CA TYR A 84 7.97 -19.14 -2.12
C TYR A 84 8.11 -17.71 -1.62
N LEU A 85 8.48 -16.82 -2.53
CA LEU A 85 8.48 -15.39 -2.32
C LEU A 85 7.37 -14.78 -3.18
N VAL A 86 6.52 -13.94 -2.60
CA VAL A 86 5.49 -13.25 -3.36
C VAL A 86 5.61 -11.74 -3.18
N CYS A 87 5.67 -11.01 -4.28
CA CYS A 87 5.46 -9.58 -4.29
C CYS A 87 3.98 -9.29 -4.52
N ASN A 88 3.41 -8.49 -3.63
CA ASN A 88 2.08 -7.93 -3.78
C ASN A 88 2.17 -6.57 -4.47
N SER A 89 1.92 -6.57 -5.77
CA SER A 89 1.75 -5.39 -6.62
C SER A 89 0.29 -5.24 -7.07
N ASP A 90 -0.66 -5.82 -6.33
CA ASP A 90 -2.09 -5.63 -6.53
C ASP A 90 -2.55 -4.33 -5.86
N GLU A 91 -2.31 -3.22 -6.54
CA GLU A 91 -2.59 -1.87 -6.08
C GLU A 91 -4.06 -1.48 -6.37
N GLY A 92 -5.00 -2.05 -5.61
CA GLY A 92 -6.44 -1.79 -5.76
C GLY A 92 -7.04 -0.77 -4.79
N GLU A 93 -6.32 -0.31 -3.76
CA GLU A 93 -6.87 0.60 -2.75
C GLU A 93 -7.04 2.03 -3.31
N PRO A 94 -8.25 2.64 -3.25
CA PRO A 94 -8.50 3.98 -3.76
C PRO A 94 -7.52 5.02 -3.20
N GLY A 95 -7.00 5.85 -4.10
CA GLY A 95 -5.99 6.86 -3.81
C GLY A 95 -4.55 6.35 -3.82
N THR A 96 -4.33 5.03 -3.97
CA THR A 96 -2.99 4.43 -4.05
C THR A 96 -2.57 4.27 -5.50
N PHE A 97 -1.41 4.81 -5.87
CA PHE A 97 -0.87 4.70 -7.24
C PHE A 97 0.66 4.80 -7.27
N LYS A 98 1.33 4.38 -6.19
CA LYS A 98 2.78 4.43 -5.97
C LYS A 98 3.52 3.24 -6.56
N ASP A 99 2.96 2.03 -6.43
CA ASP A 99 3.61 0.77 -6.81
C ASP A 99 3.62 0.62 -8.32
N ARG A 100 2.56 1.09 -8.98
CA ARG A 100 2.50 1.27 -10.42
C ARG A 100 3.69 2.07 -10.95
N ASP A 101 4.06 3.17 -10.31
CA ASP A 101 5.15 4.03 -10.78
C ASP A 101 6.53 3.39 -10.54
N ILE A 102 6.71 2.59 -9.48
CA ILE A 102 7.91 1.76 -9.31
C ILE A 102 8.04 0.77 -10.47
N MET A 103 6.99 0.01 -10.79
CA MET A 103 7.03 -0.95 -11.89
C MET A 103 7.18 -0.27 -13.27
N ARG A 104 6.66 0.95 -13.43
CA ARG A 104 6.77 1.71 -14.68
C ARG A 104 8.15 2.31 -14.91
N TYR A 105 8.79 2.81 -13.86
CA TYR A 105 9.96 3.70 -13.99
C TYR A 105 11.21 3.16 -13.30
N ASN A 106 11.08 2.18 -12.40
CA ASN A 106 12.21 1.53 -11.74
C ASN A 106 11.96 0.03 -11.46
N PRO A 107 11.58 -0.78 -12.47
CA PRO A 107 11.23 -2.19 -12.27
C PRO A 107 12.42 -3.02 -11.78
N HIS A 108 13.66 -2.68 -12.18
CA HIS A 108 14.84 -3.40 -11.74
C HIS A 108 15.14 -3.24 -10.24
N ALA A 109 14.76 -2.12 -9.60
CA ALA A 109 14.87 -2.00 -8.14
C ALA A 109 13.97 -2.98 -7.39
N LEU A 110 12.77 -3.22 -7.91
CA LEU A 110 11.89 -4.27 -7.39
C LEU A 110 12.51 -5.66 -7.59
N ILE A 111 12.99 -5.95 -8.79
CA ILE A 111 13.62 -7.24 -9.13
C ILE A 111 14.83 -7.50 -8.23
N GLU A 112 15.76 -6.54 -8.09
CA GLU A 112 16.93 -6.65 -7.21
C GLU A 112 16.51 -6.89 -5.75
N GLY A 113 15.53 -6.13 -5.25
CA GLY A 113 14.99 -6.32 -3.90
C GLY A 113 14.40 -7.72 -3.67
N MET A 114 13.70 -8.28 -4.65
CA MET A 114 13.17 -9.64 -4.59
C MET A 114 14.29 -10.70 -4.62
N ILE A 115 15.32 -10.51 -5.46
CA ILE A 115 16.48 -11.41 -5.49
C ILE A 115 17.20 -11.42 -4.13
N ILE A 116 17.45 -10.25 -3.54
CA ILE A 116 18.07 -10.12 -2.21
C ILE A 116 17.20 -10.79 -1.14
N GLY A 117 15.88 -10.58 -1.18
CA GLY A 117 14.95 -11.25 -0.28
C GLY A 117 14.98 -12.77 -0.42
N ALA A 118 15.01 -13.27 -1.66
CA ALA A 118 15.08 -14.69 -1.95
C ALA A 118 16.40 -15.31 -1.46
N TYR A 119 17.53 -14.64 -1.69
CA TYR A 119 18.84 -15.04 -1.17
C TYR A 119 18.81 -15.14 0.36
N THR A 120 18.29 -14.11 1.02
CA THR A 120 18.23 -14.01 2.49
C THR A 120 17.37 -15.11 3.12
N MET A 121 16.28 -15.49 2.46
CA MET A 121 15.34 -16.49 2.97
C MET A 121 15.58 -17.90 2.40
N GLY A 122 16.58 -18.07 1.52
CA GLY A 122 16.89 -19.33 0.84
C GLY A 122 15.71 -19.83 -0.01
N ILE A 123 15.12 -18.94 -0.80
CA ILE A 123 13.96 -19.19 -1.67
C ILE A 123 14.44 -19.27 -3.12
N THR A 124 13.90 -20.22 -3.89
CA THR A 124 14.31 -20.44 -5.29
C THR A 124 13.27 -20.02 -6.33
N VAL A 125 12.02 -19.80 -5.92
CA VAL A 125 10.93 -19.37 -6.82
C VAL A 125 10.13 -18.26 -6.18
N GLY A 126 9.83 -17.22 -6.97
CA GLY A 126 8.95 -16.15 -6.56
C GLY A 126 8.02 -15.67 -7.67
N TYR A 127 6.97 -14.97 -7.23
CA TYR A 127 5.94 -14.40 -8.09
C TYR A 127 5.74 -12.93 -7.76
N ASN A 128 5.61 -12.08 -8.76
CA ASN A 128 5.06 -10.73 -8.59
C ASN A 128 3.61 -10.75 -9.07
N TYR A 129 2.66 -10.66 -8.14
CA TYR A 129 1.24 -10.59 -8.48
C TYR A 129 0.89 -9.13 -8.77
N ILE A 130 0.60 -8.81 -10.04
CA ILE A 130 0.46 -7.46 -10.57
C ILE A 130 -1.01 -7.17 -10.85
N HIS A 131 -1.50 -6.01 -10.41
CA HIS A 131 -2.85 -5.54 -10.70
C HIS A 131 -3.20 -5.61 -12.20
N GLY A 132 -4.40 -6.12 -12.53
CA GLY A 132 -4.74 -6.54 -13.90
C GLY A 132 -5.12 -5.41 -14.86
N GLU A 133 -5.52 -4.26 -14.32
CA GLU A 133 -6.20 -3.19 -15.04
C GLU A 133 -5.27 -2.38 -15.94
N ILE A 134 -3.97 -2.42 -15.66
CA ILE A 134 -2.97 -1.63 -16.38
C ILE A 134 -1.96 -2.58 -17.01
N TRP A 135 -2.37 -3.25 -18.09
CA TRP A 135 -1.58 -4.28 -18.78
C TRP A 135 -0.18 -3.84 -19.22
N GLU A 136 0.00 -2.54 -19.52
CA GLU A 136 1.32 -1.97 -19.85
C GLU A 136 2.34 -2.17 -18.70
N VAL A 137 1.89 -2.12 -17.45
CA VAL A 137 2.75 -2.30 -16.26
C VAL A 137 3.22 -3.75 -16.19
N TYR A 138 2.32 -4.71 -16.40
CA TYR A 138 2.66 -6.13 -16.49
C TYR A 138 3.66 -6.39 -17.62
N SER A 139 3.38 -5.87 -18.81
CA SER A 139 4.23 -6.03 -20.00
C SER A 139 5.63 -5.46 -19.78
N ARG A 140 5.73 -4.27 -19.16
CA ARG A 140 7.03 -3.65 -18.82
C ARG A 140 7.80 -4.45 -17.78
N PHE A 141 7.11 -5.01 -16.79
CA PHE A 141 7.77 -5.82 -15.78
C PHE A 141 8.30 -7.14 -16.36
N GLU A 142 7.54 -7.81 -17.23
CA GLU A 142 8.01 -8.98 -17.99
C GLU A 142 9.25 -8.65 -18.84
N GLU A 143 9.26 -7.51 -19.52
CA GLU A 143 10.43 -7.05 -20.28
C GLU A 143 11.66 -6.85 -19.40
N ALA A 144 11.51 -6.22 -18.23
CA ALA A 144 12.59 -6.05 -17.26
C ALA A 144 13.08 -7.40 -16.66
N LEU A 145 12.18 -8.39 -16.50
CA LEU A 145 12.57 -9.74 -16.11
C LEU A 145 13.45 -10.39 -17.19
N GLU A 146 13.10 -10.26 -18.46
CA GLU A 146 13.93 -10.80 -19.55
C GLU A 146 15.30 -10.11 -19.62
N GLU A 147 15.36 -8.79 -19.44
CA GLU A 147 16.64 -8.07 -19.34
C GLU A 147 17.50 -8.61 -18.17
N ALA A 148 16.89 -8.83 -17.00
CA ALA A 148 17.58 -9.36 -15.83
C ALA A 148 18.06 -10.82 -16.03
N ARG A 149 17.28 -11.66 -16.72
CA ARG A 149 17.68 -13.04 -17.08
C ARG A 149 18.83 -13.03 -18.08
N ALA A 150 18.73 -12.24 -19.14
CA ALA A 150 19.77 -12.13 -20.17
C ALA A 150 21.12 -11.65 -19.59
N ALA A 151 21.09 -10.79 -18.57
CA ALA A 151 22.29 -10.30 -17.88
C ALA A 151 22.81 -11.24 -16.77
N GLY A 152 22.14 -12.36 -16.50
CA GLY A 152 22.55 -13.33 -15.48
C GLY A 152 22.28 -12.89 -14.03
N TYR A 153 21.39 -11.91 -13.82
CA TYR A 153 20.95 -11.48 -12.49
C TYR A 153 19.78 -12.30 -11.95
N LEU A 154 19.05 -12.98 -12.82
CA LEU A 154 17.90 -13.82 -12.49
C LEU A 154 18.01 -15.17 -13.23
N GLY A 155 17.59 -16.25 -12.59
CA GLY A 155 17.64 -17.59 -13.14
C GLY A 155 18.53 -18.53 -12.34
N ASP A 156 19.21 -19.44 -13.04
CA ASP A 156 20.11 -20.41 -12.43
C ASP A 156 21.53 -19.85 -12.33
N LYS A 157 22.22 -20.19 -11.25
CA LYS A 157 23.60 -19.81 -10.94
C LYS A 157 23.82 -18.32 -11.13
N ILE A 158 23.01 -17.51 -10.43
CA ILE A 158 23.03 -16.04 -10.53
C ILE A 158 24.47 -15.55 -10.35
N MET A 159 24.95 -14.79 -11.34
CA MET A 159 26.33 -14.31 -11.42
C MET A 159 27.43 -15.39 -11.26
N GLY A 160 27.15 -16.63 -11.67
CA GLY A 160 28.09 -17.75 -11.54
C GLY A 160 28.18 -18.35 -10.12
N SER A 161 27.29 -17.95 -9.21
CA SER A 161 27.21 -18.52 -7.85
C SER A 161 26.39 -19.82 -7.80
N ASP A 162 26.25 -20.42 -6.61
CA ASP A 162 25.36 -21.57 -6.40
C ASP A 162 23.90 -21.16 -6.11
N PHE A 163 23.61 -19.85 -6.06
CA PHE A 163 22.27 -19.33 -5.78
C PHE A 163 21.43 -19.28 -7.06
N ASN A 164 20.22 -19.87 -6.99
CA ASN A 164 19.25 -19.90 -8.07
C ASN A 164 17.97 -19.19 -7.60
N PHE A 165 17.40 -18.35 -8.44
CA PHE A 165 16.10 -17.75 -8.19
C PHE A 165 15.35 -17.47 -9.49
N GLN A 166 14.15 -18.03 -9.59
CA GLN A 166 13.22 -17.79 -10.68
C GLN A 166 12.12 -16.83 -10.21
N LEU A 167 11.91 -15.75 -10.96
CA LEU A 167 10.86 -14.77 -10.69
C LEU A 167 9.93 -14.70 -11.90
N HIS A 168 8.63 -14.72 -11.64
CA HIS A 168 7.57 -14.71 -12.65
C HIS A 168 6.59 -13.57 -12.36
N ALA A 169 6.14 -12.83 -13.38
CA ALA A 169 4.97 -11.97 -13.22
C ALA A 169 3.69 -12.80 -13.32
N ALA A 170 2.73 -12.52 -12.46
CA ALA A 170 1.40 -13.11 -12.49
C ALA A 170 0.37 -11.98 -12.58
N PRO A 171 -0.44 -11.90 -13.65
CA PRO A 171 -1.46 -10.86 -13.76
C PRO A 171 -2.66 -11.20 -12.89
N GLY A 172 -3.16 -10.20 -12.15
CA GLY A 172 -4.49 -10.18 -11.56
C GLY A 172 -5.57 -9.84 -12.60
N TRP A 173 -6.82 -9.77 -12.14
CA TRP A 173 -7.99 -9.51 -12.98
C TRP A 173 -8.97 -8.50 -12.36
N GLY A 174 -8.43 -7.58 -11.57
CA GLY A 174 -9.18 -6.46 -11.02
C GLY A 174 -10.15 -6.78 -9.91
N ALA A 175 -9.61 -7.17 -8.77
CA ALA A 175 -10.37 -7.37 -7.54
C ALA A 175 -9.50 -6.89 -6.37
N TYR A 176 -9.91 -5.82 -5.69
CA TYR A 176 -9.17 -5.23 -4.57
C TYR A 176 -8.89 -6.25 -3.46
N ILE A 177 -9.82 -7.19 -3.22
CA ILE A 177 -9.63 -8.23 -2.21
C ILE A 177 -8.40 -9.12 -2.49
N CYS A 178 -7.98 -9.28 -3.74
CA CYS A 178 -6.77 -10.04 -4.09
C CYS A 178 -5.48 -9.35 -3.62
N GLY A 179 -5.55 -8.10 -3.17
CA GLY A 179 -4.44 -7.41 -2.50
C GLY A 179 -4.28 -7.82 -1.04
N GLU A 180 -5.25 -8.52 -0.45
CA GLU A 180 -5.08 -9.14 0.87
C GLU A 180 -4.12 -10.33 0.77
N GLU A 181 -3.14 -10.42 1.68
CA GLU A 181 -1.98 -11.29 1.50
C GLU A 181 -2.31 -12.78 1.32
N THR A 182 -3.44 -13.28 1.85
CA THR A 182 -3.85 -14.69 1.72
C THR A 182 -4.85 -14.91 0.59
N ALA A 183 -5.72 -13.95 0.30
CA ALA A 183 -6.55 -13.97 -0.91
C ALA A 183 -5.68 -13.95 -2.17
N LEU A 184 -4.59 -13.19 -2.15
CA LEU A 184 -3.58 -13.16 -3.20
C LEU A 184 -3.04 -14.55 -3.51
N LEU A 185 -2.71 -15.34 -2.46
CA LEU A 185 -2.22 -16.70 -2.63
C LEU A 185 -3.28 -17.61 -3.25
N GLU A 186 -4.53 -17.51 -2.81
CA GLU A 186 -5.62 -18.30 -3.38
C GLU A 186 -5.86 -17.95 -4.86
N SER A 187 -5.84 -16.65 -5.20
CA SER A 187 -5.95 -16.19 -6.59
C SER A 187 -4.80 -16.71 -7.45
N LEU A 188 -3.56 -16.62 -6.94
CA LEU A 188 -2.36 -17.14 -7.63
C LEU A 188 -2.39 -18.67 -7.81
N GLU A 189 -3.06 -19.40 -6.92
CA GLU A 189 -3.30 -20.85 -7.04
C GLU A 189 -4.42 -21.20 -8.04
N GLY A 190 -5.02 -20.21 -8.70
CA GLY A 190 -6.13 -20.40 -9.64
C GLY A 190 -7.49 -20.61 -8.97
N LYS A 191 -7.61 -20.28 -7.69
CA LYS A 191 -8.88 -20.33 -6.95
C LYS A 191 -9.50 -18.93 -6.90
N LYS A 192 -10.68 -18.82 -6.27
CA LYS A 192 -11.26 -17.51 -5.98
C LYS A 192 -10.36 -16.76 -4.99
N GLY A 193 -10.21 -15.44 -5.15
CA GLY A 193 -9.49 -14.55 -4.22
C GLY A 193 -10.20 -14.36 -2.88
N GLN A 194 -10.54 -15.45 -2.20
CA GLN A 194 -11.15 -15.45 -0.87
C GLN A 194 -10.04 -15.67 0.17
N PRO A 195 -9.89 -14.79 1.16
CA PRO A 195 -8.85 -14.92 2.19
C PRO A 195 -8.88 -16.26 2.94
N ARG A 196 -7.71 -16.67 3.41
CA ARG A 196 -7.57 -17.82 4.31
C ARG A 196 -7.76 -17.37 5.75
N PHE A 197 -8.41 -18.22 6.56
CA PHE A 197 -8.47 -18.00 8.00
C PHE A 197 -7.08 -18.18 8.62
N LYS A 198 -6.68 -17.26 9.51
CA LYS A 198 -5.40 -17.31 10.25
C LYS A 198 -5.70 -17.74 11.69
N PRO A 199 -4.99 -18.73 12.28
CA PRO A 199 -3.94 -19.61 11.70
C PRO A 199 -4.48 -20.74 10.78
N PRO A 200 -3.62 -21.37 9.94
CA PRO A 200 -2.15 -21.23 9.86
C PRO A 200 -1.67 -20.00 9.09
N PHE A 201 -0.52 -19.44 9.49
CA PHE A 201 0.08 -18.27 8.83
C PHE A 201 0.87 -18.65 7.55
N PRO A 202 0.99 -17.75 6.56
CA PRO A 202 1.69 -18.03 5.30
C PRO A 202 3.14 -18.48 5.46
N ALA A 203 3.85 -17.98 6.47
CA ALA A 203 5.23 -18.38 6.77
C ALA A 203 5.37 -19.87 7.11
N SER A 204 4.28 -20.55 7.46
CA SER A 204 4.22 -22.00 7.67
C SER A 204 3.44 -22.72 6.57
N PHE A 205 2.30 -22.16 6.15
CA PHE A 205 1.40 -22.74 5.15
C PHE A 205 0.87 -21.65 4.22
N GLY A 206 1.63 -21.38 3.15
CA GLY A 206 1.32 -20.36 2.14
C GLY A 206 1.03 -20.99 0.77
N LEU A 207 1.65 -20.43 -0.27
CA LEU A 207 1.47 -20.85 -1.66
C LEU A 207 1.76 -22.34 -1.84
N TYR A 208 0.81 -23.07 -2.41
CA TYR A 208 0.84 -24.52 -2.60
C TYR A 208 1.10 -25.31 -1.30
N GLY A 209 0.65 -24.76 -0.17
CA GLY A 209 0.87 -25.32 1.16
C GLY A 209 2.33 -25.27 1.63
N LYS A 210 3.18 -24.45 1.00
CA LYS A 210 4.60 -24.28 1.36
C LYS A 210 4.85 -22.95 2.09
N PRO A 211 5.89 -22.86 2.92
CA PRO A 211 6.27 -21.60 3.57
C PRO A 211 6.43 -20.48 2.55
N THR A 212 5.70 -19.38 2.76
CA THR A 212 5.64 -18.26 1.83
C THR A 212 5.73 -16.95 2.58
N THR A 213 6.57 -16.03 2.09
CA THR A 213 6.57 -14.63 2.53
C THR A 213 6.02 -13.74 1.43
N ILE A 214 5.15 -12.81 1.82
CA ILE A 214 4.55 -11.80 0.96
C ILE A 214 5.02 -10.42 1.42
N ASN A 215 5.52 -9.59 0.50
CA ASN A 215 5.81 -8.17 0.76
C ASN A 215 5.34 -7.30 -0.40
N ASN A 216 5.01 -6.05 -0.11
CA ASN A 216 4.57 -5.08 -1.11
C ASN A 216 5.74 -4.58 -1.98
N THR A 217 5.44 -4.13 -3.20
CA THR A 217 6.36 -3.56 -4.19
C THR A 217 7.33 -2.55 -3.60
N GLU A 218 6.84 -1.48 -2.95
CA GLU A 218 7.67 -0.45 -2.30
C GLU A 218 8.58 -1.04 -1.21
N THR A 219 8.14 -2.10 -0.53
CA THR A 219 8.95 -2.75 0.51
C THR A 219 10.16 -3.46 -0.08
N PHE A 220 9.99 -4.22 -1.17
CA PHE A 220 11.11 -4.86 -1.85
C PHE A 220 12.00 -3.82 -2.54
N ALA A 221 11.42 -2.84 -3.22
CA ALA A 221 12.18 -1.81 -3.92
C ALA A 221 13.07 -0.98 -2.99
N ALA A 222 12.72 -0.84 -1.70
CA ALA A 222 13.56 -0.16 -0.71
C ALA A 222 14.82 -0.97 -0.31
N VAL A 223 14.78 -2.30 -0.40
CA VAL A 223 15.85 -3.20 0.09
C VAL A 223 17.23 -2.88 -0.49
N PRO A 224 17.43 -2.78 -1.83
CA PRO A 224 18.76 -2.48 -2.37
C PRO A 224 19.32 -1.15 -1.87
N PHE A 225 18.47 -0.12 -1.71
CA PHE A 225 18.92 1.18 -1.18
C PHE A 225 19.30 1.11 0.30
N ILE A 226 18.56 0.35 1.11
CA ILE A 226 18.92 0.10 2.52
C ILE A 226 20.28 -0.60 2.58
N MET A 227 20.53 -1.60 1.73
CA MET A 227 21.82 -2.29 1.68
C MET A 227 22.97 -1.37 1.23
N ALA A 228 22.68 -0.35 0.42
CA ALA A 228 23.66 0.60 -0.09
C ALA A 228 24.08 1.64 0.95
N ILE A 229 23.13 2.22 1.69
CA ILE A 229 23.41 3.29 2.65
C ILE A 229 23.59 2.79 4.09
N GLY A 230 23.15 1.56 4.37
CA GLY A 230 23.12 0.98 5.71
C GLY A 230 21.81 1.27 6.46
N GLY A 231 21.36 0.31 7.26
CA GLY A 231 20.17 0.34 8.09
C GLY A 231 20.15 1.54 9.05
N PRO A 232 21.20 1.81 9.84
CA PRO A 232 21.23 2.99 10.69
C PRO A 232 21.05 4.31 9.93
N ALA A 233 21.73 4.48 8.79
CA ALA A 233 21.59 5.68 7.96
C ALA A 233 20.18 5.78 7.34
N TYR A 234 19.57 4.65 6.97
CA TYR A 234 18.18 4.62 6.50
C TYR A 234 17.19 5.01 7.61
N LEU A 235 17.40 4.55 8.84
CA LEU A 235 16.60 4.96 10.01
C LEU A 235 16.68 6.48 10.24
N GLU A 236 17.88 7.05 10.13
CA GLU A 236 18.14 8.50 10.30
C GLU A 236 17.44 9.40 9.26
N LEU A 237 17.00 8.85 8.14
CA LEU A 237 16.16 9.61 7.20
C LEU A 237 14.81 9.95 7.81
N GLY A 238 14.22 9.02 8.58
CA GLY A 238 12.88 9.14 9.15
C GLY A 238 12.89 9.50 10.64
N LYS A 239 12.01 8.85 11.40
CA LYS A 239 11.92 8.96 12.87
C LYS A 239 12.12 7.61 13.53
N PRO A 240 12.41 7.56 14.85
CA PRO A 240 12.36 6.31 15.61
C PRO A 240 11.07 5.54 15.32
N ASN A 241 11.17 4.22 15.11
CA ASN A 241 10.07 3.32 14.69
C ASN A 241 9.43 3.61 13.31
N ASN A 242 9.94 4.60 12.58
CA ASN A 242 9.41 5.07 11.31
C ASN A 242 10.59 5.33 10.34
N GLY A 243 11.37 4.29 10.07
CA GLY A 243 12.62 4.41 9.32
C GLY A 243 12.42 4.69 7.83
N GLY A 244 13.31 5.51 7.28
CA GLY A 244 13.44 5.75 5.85
C GLY A 244 12.46 6.71 5.22
N THR A 245 12.45 6.65 3.88
CA THR A 245 11.47 7.33 3.03
C THR A 245 10.23 6.47 2.84
N LYS A 246 9.16 7.13 2.41
CA LYS A 246 7.93 6.53 1.93
C LYS A 246 7.43 7.28 0.70
N ILE A 247 6.89 6.56 -0.27
CA ILE A 247 6.19 7.15 -1.41
C ILE A 247 4.74 7.40 -1.02
N PHE A 248 4.32 8.66 -0.99
CA PHE A 248 2.94 9.08 -0.74
C PHE A 248 2.24 9.39 -2.06
N SER A 249 1.08 8.78 -2.27
CA SER A 249 0.19 9.07 -3.38
C SER A 249 -0.78 10.16 -2.95
N ILE A 250 -0.59 11.41 -3.40
CA ILE A 250 -1.47 12.53 -3.03
C ILE A 250 -2.48 12.83 -4.14
N SER A 251 -3.75 12.88 -3.79
CA SER A 251 -4.87 13.08 -4.70
C SER A 251 -5.97 13.96 -4.08
N GLY A 252 -7.03 14.24 -4.84
CA GLY A 252 -8.12 15.11 -4.42
C GLY A 252 -7.88 16.59 -4.75
N ASP A 253 -8.21 17.46 -3.80
CA ASP A 253 -8.28 18.93 -3.97
C ASP A 253 -6.92 19.62 -3.78
N VAL A 254 -5.88 19.07 -4.38
CA VAL A 254 -4.54 19.68 -4.45
C VAL A 254 -4.22 20.17 -5.86
N THR A 255 -3.35 21.17 -5.96
CA THR A 255 -2.91 21.75 -7.23
C THR A 255 -2.13 20.74 -8.07
N TYR A 256 -1.26 19.96 -7.45
CA TYR A 256 -0.38 19.01 -8.13
C TYR A 256 -0.51 17.59 -7.54
N PRO A 257 -1.53 16.82 -7.93
CA PRO A 257 -1.66 15.44 -7.47
C PRO A 257 -0.60 14.53 -8.14
N GLY A 258 0.00 13.62 -7.37
CA GLY A 258 1.16 12.86 -7.81
C GLY A 258 1.73 11.96 -6.72
N ASN A 259 2.87 11.32 -7.01
CA ASN A 259 3.59 10.49 -6.06
C ASN A 259 4.80 11.26 -5.53
N TYR A 260 4.97 11.27 -4.21
CA TYR A 260 5.99 12.04 -3.52
C TYR A 260 6.78 11.11 -2.60
N GLU A 261 8.04 10.83 -2.93
CA GLU A 261 8.96 10.19 -1.98
C GLU A 261 9.52 11.23 -1.01
N ILE A 262 9.17 11.07 0.26
CA ILE A 262 9.62 11.94 1.34
C ILE A 262 9.98 11.09 2.57
N PRO A 263 10.78 11.60 3.52
CA PRO A 263 11.08 10.89 4.75
C PRO A 263 9.84 10.73 5.64
N LEU A 264 9.73 9.60 6.33
CA LEU A 264 8.68 9.41 7.31
C LEU A 264 8.86 10.37 8.48
N GLY A 265 7.78 11.07 8.83
CA GLY A 265 7.79 12.11 9.85
C GLY A 265 7.89 13.54 9.31
N THR A 266 7.94 13.73 8.00
CA THR A 266 7.72 15.04 7.36
C THR A 266 6.35 15.61 7.76
N PRO A 267 6.23 16.89 8.15
CA PRO A 267 4.94 17.51 8.44
C PRO A 267 3.96 17.43 7.25
N PHE A 268 2.67 17.19 7.51
CA PHE A 268 1.67 17.18 6.43
C PHE A 268 1.63 18.52 5.69
N ALA A 269 1.78 19.63 6.39
CA ALA A 269 1.84 20.97 5.79
C ALA A 269 2.96 21.08 4.73
N GLU A 270 4.10 20.43 4.96
CA GLU A 270 5.22 20.39 4.01
C GLU A 270 4.85 19.55 2.78
N LEU A 271 4.24 18.37 2.97
CA LEU A 271 3.75 17.54 1.85
C LEU A 271 2.69 18.27 1.02
N LEU A 272 1.73 18.94 1.67
CA LEU A 272 0.71 19.73 1.00
C LEU A 272 1.33 20.88 0.20
N LYS A 273 2.37 21.54 0.74
CA LYS A 273 3.15 22.56 0.02
C LYS A 273 3.86 21.99 -1.21
N LEU A 274 4.46 20.80 -1.12
CA LEU A 274 5.05 20.09 -2.28
C LEU A 274 3.99 19.77 -3.35
N ALA A 275 2.76 19.51 -2.94
CA ALA A 275 1.61 19.32 -3.83
C ALA A 275 1.01 20.65 -4.36
N GLY A 276 1.66 21.79 -4.10
CA GLY A 276 1.23 23.10 -4.58
C GLY A 276 0.05 23.70 -3.80
N GLY A 277 -0.22 23.19 -2.60
CA GLY A 277 -1.31 23.64 -1.77
C GLY A 277 -2.69 23.17 -2.24
N MET A 278 -3.72 23.77 -1.65
CA MET A 278 -5.11 23.51 -2.00
C MET A 278 -5.44 24.05 -3.39
N ARG A 279 -6.13 23.25 -4.20
CA ARG A 279 -6.62 23.66 -5.51
C ARG A 279 -7.58 24.84 -5.36
N ASP A 280 -7.46 25.82 -6.25
CA ASP A 280 -8.29 27.04 -6.32
C ASP A 280 -8.29 27.90 -5.03
N GLY A 281 -7.35 27.65 -4.10
CA GLY A 281 -7.26 28.36 -2.83
C GLY A 281 -8.39 28.06 -1.85
N ILE A 282 -9.23 27.06 -2.12
CA ILE A 282 -10.35 26.68 -1.24
C ILE A 282 -9.80 26.02 0.03
N PRO A 283 -10.25 26.39 1.24
CA PRO A 283 -9.71 25.85 2.47
C PRO A 283 -9.83 24.33 2.60
N LEU A 284 -8.90 23.76 3.36
CA LEU A 284 -8.85 22.33 3.66
C LEU A 284 -9.96 21.94 4.65
N LYS A 285 -10.82 20.99 4.26
CA LYS A 285 -11.87 20.45 5.12
C LYS A 285 -11.41 19.20 5.87
N ALA A 286 -10.84 18.26 5.13
CA ALA A 286 -10.62 16.89 5.61
C ALA A 286 -9.52 16.18 4.83
N VAL A 287 -8.85 15.21 5.46
CA VAL A 287 -7.84 14.37 4.81
C VAL A 287 -8.03 12.91 5.22
N ILE A 288 -8.00 12.01 4.24
CA ILE A 288 -7.80 10.58 4.49
C ILE A 288 -6.29 10.32 4.34
N PRO A 289 -5.55 10.02 5.43
CA PRO A 289 -4.08 10.13 5.44
C PRO A 289 -3.34 8.89 4.94
N GLY A 290 -3.97 7.71 5.00
CA GLY A 290 -3.31 6.43 4.73
C GLY A 290 -3.74 5.71 3.46
N GLY A 291 -5.02 5.83 3.11
CA GLY A 291 -5.73 5.14 2.04
C GLY A 291 -7.21 5.07 2.39
N SER A 292 -8.07 4.63 1.48
CA SER A 292 -9.53 4.64 1.71
C SER A 292 -9.98 3.90 2.98
N SER A 293 -9.15 2.98 3.48
CA SER A 293 -9.38 2.23 4.72
C SER A 293 -9.19 3.05 6.00
N SER A 294 -8.52 4.19 5.91
CA SER A 294 -8.12 5.01 7.06
C SER A 294 -9.25 5.98 7.45
N PRO A 295 -9.56 6.12 8.76
CA PRO A 295 -10.46 7.16 9.23
C PRO A 295 -10.04 8.56 8.76
N VAL A 296 -11.01 9.40 8.42
CA VAL A 296 -10.76 10.79 8.05
C VAL A 296 -10.24 11.60 9.24
N ILE A 297 -9.34 12.56 8.99
CA ILE A 297 -8.87 13.55 9.97
C ILE A 297 -9.34 14.95 9.55
N PRO A 298 -9.89 15.77 10.47
CA PRO A 298 -10.22 17.17 10.18
C PRO A 298 -9.01 17.98 9.72
N GLY A 299 -9.22 18.87 8.75
CA GLY A 299 -8.15 19.65 8.11
C GLY A 299 -7.26 20.40 9.11
N ALA A 300 -7.85 21.08 10.08
CA ALA A 300 -7.11 21.84 11.09
C ALA A 300 -6.22 20.94 11.96
N GLU A 301 -6.72 19.77 12.37
CA GLU A 301 -5.94 18.78 13.12
C GLU A 301 -4.80 18.22 12.26
N MET A 302 -5.11 17.82 11.02
CA MET A 302 -4.15 17.24 10.08
C MET A 302 -2.94 18.16 9.81
N MET A 303 -3.17 19.48 9.74
CA MET A 303 -2.10 20.46 9.53
C MET A 303 -1.06 20.50 10.66
N THR A 304 -1.38 19.94 11.83
CA THR A 304 -0.45 19.84 12.98
C THR A 304 0.33 18.53 13.03
N LEU A 305 -0.03 17.55 12.19
CA LEU A 305 0.51 16.20 12.23
C LEU A 305 1.70 16.01 11.30
N THR A 306 2.47 14.97 11.60
CA THR A 306 3.55 14.48 10.75
C THR A 306 3.14 13.18 10.06
N MET A 307 3.66 12.97 8.85
CA MET A 307 3.38 11.81 8.01
C MET A 307 4.21 10.60 8.47
N ASP A 308 3.85 10.06 9.63
CA ASP A 308 4.43 8.85 10.22
C ASP A 308 3.36 7.99 10.91
N TYR A 309 3.66 6.71 11.14
CA TYR A 309 2.66 5.76 11.64
C TYR A 309 2.16 6.15 13.03
N ASP A 310 3.01 6.72 13.88
CA ASP A 310 2.70 7.00 15.27
C ASP A 310 1.85 8.28 15.41
N SER A 311 2.19 9.35 14.70
CA SER A 311 1.45 10.62 14.71
C SER A 311 0.03 10.43 14.18
N ILE A 312 -0.13 9.71 13.07
CA ILE A 312 -1.44 9.48 12.45
C ILE A 312 -2.30 8.53 13.30
N ALA A 313 -1.68 7.51 13.92
CA ALA A 313 -2.39 6.63 14.85
C ALA A 313 -2.91 7.36 16.08
N LYS A 314 -2.12 8.30 16.64
CA LYS A 314 -2.54 9.12 17.79
C LYS A 314 -3.73 10.03 17.50
N ALA A 315 -3.89 10.46 16.24
CA ALA A 315 -5.07 11.21 15.77
C ALA A 315 -6.32 10.33 15.56
N GLY A 316 -6.23 9.02 15.83
CA GLY A 316 -7.35 8.09 15.67
C GLY A 316 -7.58 7.64 14.21
N SER A 317 -6.58 7.80 13.36
CA SER A 317 -6.55 7.25 12.00
C SER A 317 -5.43 6.23 11.86
N MET A 318 -5.01 5.89 10.64
CA MET A 318 -3.85 5.04 10.39
C MET A 318 -3.13 5.47 9.12
N LEU A 319 -1.80 5.30 9.11
CA LEU A 319 -1.00 5.49 7.91
C LEU A 319 -0.87 4.16 7.19
N GLY A 320 -1.81 3.87 6.30
CA GLY A 320 -1.85 2.66 5.48
C GLY A 320 -0.80 2.64 4.35
N SER A 321 -1.27 2.59 3.11
CA SER A 321 -0.44 2.55 1.89
C SER A 321 0.22 3.89 1.57
N GLY A 322 -0.14 4.98 2.26
CA GLY A 322 0.34 6.34 1.98
C GLY A 322 -0.49 7.08 0.93
N ALA A 323 -1.70 6.60 0.67
CA ALA A 323 -2.67 7.22 -0.21
C ALA A 323 -3.40 8.36 0.52
N VAL A 324 -2.91 9.58 0.30
CA VAL A 324 -3.42 10.81 0.91
C VAL A 324 -4.51 11.40 0.00
N ILE A 325 -5.76 11.37 0.46
CA ILE A 325 -6.90 11.97 -0.26
C ILE A 325 -7.28 13.26 0.45
N VAL A 326 -7.04 14.39 -0.21
CA VAL A 326 -7.28 15.74 0.32
C VAL A 326 -8.64 16.25 -0.15
N MET A 327 -9.46 16.74 0.78
CA MET A 327 -10.80 17.27 0.50
C MET A 327 -10.93 18.71 0.98
N ASN A 328 -11.38 19.61 0.11
CA ASN A 328 -11.63 21.01 0.44
C ASN A 328 -13.06 21.24 0.97
N GLU A 329 -13.37 22.48 1.36
CA GLU A 329 -14.69 22.86 1.93
C GLU A 329 -15.89 22.65 0.98
N THR A 330 -15.68 22.45 -0.32
CA THR A 330 -16.81 22.19 -1.25
C THR A 330 -17.26 20.72 -1.27
N ARG A 331 -16.58 19.84 -0.53
CA ARG A 331 -16.83 18.40 -0.55
C ARG A 331 -17.84 18.01 0.52
N CYS A 332 -18.96 17.44 0.10
CA CYS A 332 -19.93 16.80 0.99
C CYS A 332 -19.36 15.50 1.58
N MET A 333 -19.31 15.40 2.91
CA MET A 333 -18.75 14.22 3.59
C MET A 333 -19.67 12.99 3.48
N VAL A 334 -20.98 13.18 3.34
CA VAL A 334 -21.95 12.09 3.12
C VAL A 334 -21.70 11.43 1.76
N ARG A 335 -21.58 12.22 0.69
CA ARG A 335 -21.23 11.73 -0.65
C ARG A 335 -19.87 11.05 -0.70
N ALA A 336 -18.88 11.62 -0.02
CA ALA A 336 -17.56 11.00 0.08
C ALA A 336 -17.67 9.61 0.74
N LEU A 337 -18.42 9.50 1.84
CA LEU A 337 -18.67 8.21 2.48
C LEU A 337 -19.42 7.24 1.57
N GLU A 338 -20.46 7.71 0.87
CA GLU A 338 -21.25 6.87 -0.03
C GLU A 338 -20.36 6.18 -1.06
N ARG A 339 -19.46 6.94 -1.69
CA ARG A 339 -18.55 6.39 -2.70
C ARG A 339 -17.58 5.35 -2.12
N LEU A 340 -17.09 5.59 -0.90
CA LEU A 340 -16.21 4.64 -0.20
C LEU A 340 -16.97 3.38 0.22
N SER A 341 -18.17 3.53 0.79
CA SER A 341 -19.02 2.40 1.16
C SER A 341 -19.42 1.56 -0.06
N TYR A 342 -19.72 2.20 -1.19
CA TYR A 342 -19.98 1.50 -2.45
C TYR A 342 -18.77 0.69 -2.91
N PHE A 343 -17.57 1.28 -2.87
CA PHE A 343 -16.33 0.57 -3.21
C PHE A 343 -16.14 -0.70 -2.36
N TYR A 344 -16.27 -0.61 -1.04
CA TYR A 344 -16.11 -1.78 -0.17
C TYR A 344 -17.25 -2.80 -0.28
N HIS A 345 -18.43 -2.38 -0.71
CA HIS A 345 -19.53 -3.28 -1.04
C HIS A 345 -19.19 -4.12 -2.27
N GLU A 346 -18.80 -3.47 -3.37
CA GLU A 346 -18.45 -4.12 -4.64
C GLU A 346 -17.22 -5.01 -4.51
N GLU A 347 -16.21 -4.57 -3.76
CA GLU A 347 -14.94 -5.28 -3.61
C GLU A 347 -14.94 -6.34 -2.50
N SER A 348 -16.10 -6.61 -1.89
CA SER A 348 -16.24 -7.71 -0.94
C SER A 348 -16.20 -9.06 -1.66
N CYS A 349 -15.31 -9.97 -1.26
CA CYS A 349 -15.32 -11.34 -1.79
C CYS A 349 -16.53 -12.19 -1.37
N GLY A 350 -17.39 -11.66 -0.50
CA GLY A 350 -18.63 -12.31 -0.06
C GLY A 350 -18.44 -13.50 0.88
N GLN A 351 -17.24 -13.81 1.36
CA GLN A 351 -16.98 -15.01 2.15
C GLN A 351 -17.61 -14.97 3.56
N CYS A 352 -17.43 -13.88 4.30
CA CYS A 352 -17.94 -13.74 5.67
C CYS A 352 -19.24 -12.93 5.71
N THR A 353 -20.27 -13.45 6.40
CA THR A 353 -21.59 -12.82 6.49
C THR A 353 -21.54 -11.38 7.02
N PRO A 354 -20.78 -11.05 8.09
CA PRO A 354 -20.72 -9.67 8.58
C PRO A 354 -20.23 -8.69 7.50
N CYS A 355 -19.22 -9.06 6.71
CA CYS A 355 -18.77 -8.22 5.60
C CYS A 355 -19.78 -8.22 4.44
N ARG A 356 -20.14 -9.40 3.91
CA ARG A 356 -20.99 -9.54 2.71
C ARG A 356 -22.30 -8.77 2.83
N GLU A 357 -22.99 -8.96 3.95
CA GLU A 357 -24.29 -8.32 4.18
C GLU A 357 -24.11 -6.91 4.76
N GLY A 358 -23.14 -6.73 5.66
CA GLY A 358 -22.94 -5.49 6.38
C GLY A 358 -22.41 -4.35 5.51
N THR A 359 -21.47 -4.59 4.59
CA THR A 359 -20.97 -3.52 3.71
C THR A 359 -22.05 -3.04 2.75
N GLY A 360 -22.85 -3.97 2.19
CA GLY A 360 -24.02 -3.62 1.40
C GLY A 360 -25.06 -2.84 2.22
N TRP A 361 -25.24 -3.17 3.49
CA TRP A 361 -26.15 -2.44 4.37
C TRP A 361 -25.65 -1.02 4.67
N LEU A 362 -24.36 -0.86 5.00
CA LEU A 362 -23.73 0.44 5.18
C LEU A 362 -23.93 1.33 3.95
N TRP A 363 -23.58 0.83 2.76
CA TRP A 363 -23.76 1.57 1.51
C TRP A 363 -25.22 2.00 1.30
N ARG A 364 -26.20 1.09 1.47
CA ARG A 364 -27.62 1.43 1.30
C ARG A 364 -28.11 2.48 2.30
N ILE A 365 -27.63 2.45 3.54
CA ILE A 365 -28.00 3.48 4.53
C ILE A 365 -27.41 4.84 4.13
N VAL A 366 -26.10 4.91 3.82
CA VAL A 366 -25.45 6.17 3.42
C VAL A 366 -26.06 6.71 2.12
N SER A 367 -26.31 5.85 1.14
CA SER A 367 -26.94 6.22 -0.13
C SER A 367 -28.33 6.80 0.08
N ARG A 368 -29.13 6.21 0.97
CA ARG A 368 -30.43 6.76 1.37
C ARG A 368 -30.30 8.15 1.99
N ILE A 369 -29.30 8.39 2.84
CA ILE A 369 -29.04 9.71 3.43
C ILE A 369 -28.62 10.74 2.36
N GLU A 370 -27.70 10.38 1.46
CA GLU A 370 -27.25 11.26 0.36
C GLU A 370 -28.43 11.70 -0.54
N HIS A 371 -29.34 10.78 -0.84
CA HIS A 371 -30.46 11.01 -1.75
C HIS A 371 -31.73 11.56 -1.08
N GLY A 372 -31.64 12.09 0.14
CA GLY A 372 -32.76 12.78 0.80
C GLY A 372 -33.85 11.87 1.37
N GLU A 373 -33.59 10.57 1.48
CA GLU A 373 -34.49 9.58 2.05
C GLU A 373 -34.08 9.13 3.47
N GLY A 374 -33.00 9.71 4.01
CA GLY A 374 -32.44 9.35 5.31
C GLY A 374 -33.40 9.61 6.48
N ARG A 375 -33.30 8.79 7.53
CA ARG A 375 -34.11 8.90 8.75
C ARG A 375 -33.24 9.24 9.95
N PRO A 376 -33.77 9.86 11.02
CA PRO A 376 -33.00 10.17 12.22
C PRO A 376 -32.28 8.95 12.82
N GLU A 377 -32.92 7.77 12.78
CA GLU A 377 -32.36 6.53 13.34
C GLU A 377 -31.23 5.94 12.48
N ASP A 378 -31.05 6.43 11.25
CA ASP A 378 -30.03 5.91 10.35
C ASP A 378 -28.61 6.23 10.82
N LEU A 379 -28.42 7.31 11.58
CA LEU A 379 -27.10 7.72 12.09
C LEU A 379 -26.59 6.75 13.17
N ASP A 380 -27.47 6.37 14.11
CA ASP A 380 -27.16 5.35 15.11
C ASP A 380 -27.01 3.98 14.46
N LEU A 381 -27.89 3.65 13.50
CA LEU A 381 -27.82 2.40 12.76
C LEU A 381 -26.50 2.24 11.99
N LEU A 382 -25.96 3.31 11.38
CA LEU A 382 -24.65 3.25 10.72
C LEU A 382 -23.54 2.87 11.69
N ASN A 383 -23.52 3.47 12.89
CA ASN A 383 -22.55 3.13 13.92
C ASN A 383 -22.71 1.68 14.41
N ASP A 384 -23.95 1.24 14.62
CA ASP A 384 -24.26 -0.11 15.06
C ASP A 384 -23.84 -1.16 14.03
N VAL A 385 -24.14 -0.94 12.75
CA VAL A 385 -23.74 -1.85 11.67
C VAL A 385 -22.23 -1.88 11.55
N ALA A 386 -21.55 -0.72 11.55
CA ALA A 386 -20.10 -0.66 11.48
C ALA A 386 -19.43 -1.39 12.66
N ALA A 387 -19.95 -1.21 13.88
CA ALA A 387 -19.48 -1.89 15.08
C ALA A 387 -19.73 -3.41 15.05
N ASN A 388 -20.77 -3.87 14.35
CA ASN A 388 -21.06 -5.29 14.16
C ASN A 388 -20.14 -5.96 13.13
N ILE A 389 -19.67 -5.23 12.14
CA ILE A 389 -18.68 -5.71 11.15
C ILE A 389 -17.29 -5.81 11.78
N GLN A 390 -16.86 -4.73 12.44
CA GLN A 390 -15.48 -4.56 12.88
C GLN A 390 -15.03 -5.69 13.82
N GLY A 391 -13.87 -6.29 13.53
CA GLY A 391 -13.28 -7.37 14.32
C GLY A 391 -13.99 -8.73 14.23
N ARG A 392 -15.02 -8.87 13.38
CA ARG A 392 -15.80 -10.12 13.21
C ARG A 392 -15.70 -10.71 11.80
N THR A 393 -14.70 -10.28 11.01
CA THR A 393 -14.48 -10.73 9.62
C THR A 393 -13.21 -11.55 9.48
N ILE A 394 -13.12 -12.33 8.39
CA ILE A 394 -11.96 -13.20 8.12
C ILE A 394 -10.71 -12.38 7.82
N CYS A 395 -10.87 -11.27 7.10
CA CYS A 395 -9.81 -10.34 6.75
C CYS A 395 -10.15 -8.90 7.19
N ALA A 396 -9.18 -8.00 7.04
CA ALA A 396 -9.28 -6.60 7.42
C ALA A 396 -10.17 -5.76 6.48
N LEU A 397 -10.72 -6.31 5.38
CA LEU A 397 -11.64 -5.55 4.52
C LEU A 397 -12.89 -5.10 5.30
N GLY A 398 -13.40 -5.94 6.21
CA GLY A 398 -14.51 -5.57 7.08
C GLY A 398 -14.20 -4.33 7.93
N ASP A 399 -13.02 -4.31 8.54
CA ASP A 399 -12.54 -3.16 9.31
C ASP A 399 -12.34 -1.93 8.42
N ALA A 400 -11.76 -2.12 7.23
CA ALA A 400 -11.55 -1.06 6.25
C ALA A 400 -12.86 -0.44 5.72
N ALA A 401 -13.96 -1.20 5.70
CA ALA A 401 -15.28 -0.69 5.36
C ALA A 401 -15.97 0.03 6.53
N ALA A 402 -15.73 -0.42 7.77
CA ALA A 402 -16.36 0.12 8.97
C ALA A 402 -15.67 1.38 9.50
N MET A 403 -14.34 1.43 9.44
CA MET A 403 -13.53 2.54 10.00
C MET A 403 -13.83 3.90 9.34
N PRO A 404 -13.96 4.02 8.01
CA PRO A 404 -14.33 5.29 7.37
C PRO A 404 -15.70 5.80 7.81
N VAL A 405 -16.69 4.92 7.95
CA VAL A 405 -18.04 5.28 8.44
C VAL A 405 -17.95 5.90 9.83
N ARG A 406 -17.28 5.21 10.75
CA ARG A 406 -17.12 5.69 12.13
C ARG A 406 -16.30 6.98 12.21
N GLY A 407 -15.25 7.09 11.41
CA GLY A 407 -14.41 8.29 11.33
C GLY A 407 -15.19 9.51 10.82
N MET A 408 -15.97 9.35 9.74
CA MET A 408 -16.76 10.45 9.18
C MET A 408 -17.90 10.86 10.11
N LEU A 409 -18.61 9.91 10.72
CA LEU A 409 -19.64 10.24 11.72
C LEU A 409 -19.06 10.94 12.96
N LYS A 410 -17.87 10.54 13.43
CA LYS A 410 -17.22 11.18 14.58
C LYS A 410 -16.94 12.67 14.34
N HIS A 411 -16.49 13.01 13.14
CA HIS A 411 -15.98 14.36 12.85
C HIS A 411 -16.95 15.26 12.10
N TYR A 412 -17.94 14.70 11.40
CA TYR A 412 -18.86 15.43 10.51
C TYR A 412 -20.32 15.03 10.74
N MET A 413 -20.69 14.59 11.96
CA MET A 413 -22.06 14.19 12.32
C MET A 413 -23.12 15.23 11.91
N ASP A 414 -22.78 16.50 12.04
CA ASP A 414 -23.59 17.65 11.68
C ASP A 414 -23.96 17.67 10.20
N GLU A 415 -23.05 17.31 9.30
CA GLU A 415 -23.35 17.18 7.86
C GLU A 415 -24.33 16.03 7.59
N PHE A 416 -24.18 14.89 8.27
CA PHE A 416 -25.11 13.78 8.14
C PHE A 416 -26.50 14.13 8.68
N ALA A 417 -26.57 14.79 9.84
CA ALA A 417 -27.82 15.27 10.41
C ALA A 417 -28.49 16.30 9.49
N TYR A 418 -27.72 17.20 8.87
CA TYR A 418 -28.23 18.17 7.90
C TYR A 418 -28.90 17.49 6.70
N HIS A 419 -28.27 16.44 6.13
CA HIS A 419 -28.88 15.65 5.06
C HIS A 419 -30.22 15.02 5.48
N VAL A 420 -30.28 14.47 6.69
CA VAL A 420 -31.49 13.83 7.22
C VAL A 420 -32.62 14.85 7.43
N GLU A 421 -32.31 16.04 7.93
CA GLU A 421 -33.30 17.08 8.22
C GLU A 421 -33.75 17.82 6.96
N HIS A 422 -32.81 18.23 6.12
CA HIS A 422 -33.06 19.14 4.99
C HIS A 422 -33.19 18.45 3.64
N LYS A 423 -32.93 17.13 3.58
CA LYS A 423 -32.98 16.31 2.36
C LYS A 423 -32.14 16.88 1.23
N ARG A 424 -30.95 17.41 1.52
CA ARG A 424 -30.01 17.97 0.53
C ARG A 424 -28.60 18.06 1.12
N CYS A 425 -27.60 18.25 0.27
CA CYS A 425 -26.23 18.51 0.70
C CYS A 425 -26.08 19.89 1.35
N LEU A 426 -25.18 19.97 2.33
CA LEU A 426 -24.80 21.24 2.99
C LEU A 426 -24.11 22.21 2.00
N ASP A 427 -23.26 21.67 1.11
CA ASP A 427 -22.37 22.46 0.25
C ASP A 427 -22.80 22.48 -1.23
N SER A 428 -23.97 21.95 -1.60
CA SER A 428 -24.42 22.01 -2.99
C SER A 428 -25.11 23.35 -3.27
N ALA A 429 -24.42 24.24 -3.99
CA ALA A 429 -25.03 25.32 -4.76
C ALA A 429 -26.03 24.83 -5.85
N LYS A 430 -26.32 23.52 -5.87
CA LYS A 430 -27.35 22.88 -6.68
C LYS A 430 -28.38 22.23 -5.75
N PRO A 431 -29.69 22.52 -5.89
CA PRO A 431 -30.72 21.65 -5.35
C PRO A 431 -30.60 20.25 -6.01
N LEU A 432 -31.03 19.22 -5.27
CA LEU A 432 -31.08 17.83 -5.74
C LEU A 432 -31.83 17.70 -7.08
#